data_AF-G9KL97-F1
#
_entry.id   AF-G9KL97-F1
#
_cell.length_a   1.000
_cell.length_b   1.000
_cell.length_c   1.000
_cell.angle_alpha   90.00
_cell.angle_beta   90.00
_cell.angle_gamma   90.00
#
_symmetry.space_group_name_H-M   'P 1'
#
loop_
_entity.id
_entity.type
_entity.pdbx_description
1 polymer ?
#
loop_
_entity_poly.entity_id
_entity_poly.type
_entity_poly.pdbx_seq_one_letter_code
_entity_poly.pdbx_strand_id
1 'polypeptide(L)'
;RGGAGLGAAWQETARTFRCRRSRWLPCGPGPPGFLCARPPATVSRRSSLGHPAAQPGPMAQTPDGISCELRGEITRFLWPKEAELLLKTWLPERDGAEQGHVLALLRWRAYLLHTCLPLRVDCTFSYLEVQAMALQETPPQVTFELESLPELVLELPGVAALEQLAQHVAAAIKKVFPRSSLGKLFRRPTSPSMLARLERRSPSEDTAASSPCGGFLETYEALCDYNGFPFREEIQWDVDTIYHRQGCRNFSLCDFSHLGSRDLALSVAALSYNLWFQCLSCVDMKLSLEVSEQILHMMSQSSHLEELVLENCGLRGDFVRRLAQALAGHSSSALRELSLTGNLLDDRGMIALSRHLEHRPGALRRLCLAQTGLTPR
;
A
#
# COMPACT_ATOMS: atom_id res chain seq x y z
N ARG A 1 5.87 -32.47 1.74
CA ARG A 1 4.56 -31.83 1.51
C ARG A 1 4.66 -30.39 2.00
N GLY A 2 5.31 -29.54 1.23
CA GLY A 2 5.51 -28.11 1.50
C GLY A 2 4.89 -27.32 0.36
N GLY A 3 4.27 -26.18 0.66
CA GLY A 3 3.61 -25.35 -0.35
C GLY A 3 2.32 -24.64 0.10
N ALA A 4 2.10 -24.43 1.40
CA ALA A 4 0.98 -23.63 1.90
C ALA A 4 1.51 -22.69 2.98
N GLY A 5 1.76 -21.42 2.65
CA GLY A 5 2.19 -20.44 3.66
C GLY A 5 2.36 -19.01 3.16
N LEU A 6 2.78 -18.77 1.92
CA LEU A 6 3.21 -17.43 1.48
C LEU A 6 2.22 -16.70 0.55
N GLY A 7 1.10 -17.32 0.19
CA GLY A 7 0.26 -16.79 -0.89
C GLY A 7 -0.73 -15.67 -0.53
N ALA A 8 -0.81 -15.18 0.71
CA ALA A 8 -1.82 -14.16 1.12
C ALA A 8 -1.24 -13.01 1.96
N ALA A 9 0.06 -12.77 1.83
CA ALA A 9 0.81 -11.79 2.62
C ALA A 9 0.19 -10.37 2.59
N TRP A 10 -0.18 -9.87 1.41
CA TRP A 10 -0.77 -8.54 1.25
C TRP A 10 -2.17 -8.42 1.86
N GLN A 11 -3.05 -9.42 1.70
CA GLN A 11 -4.38 -9.39 2.32
C GLN A 11 -4.28 -9.45 3.85
N GLU A 12 -3.32 -10.23 4.39
CA GLU A 12 -3.10 -10.30 5.83
C GLU A 12 -2.52 -8.98 6.36
N THR A 13 -1.61 -8.34 5.64
CA THR A 13 -1.10 -7.00 6.00
C THR A 13 -2.17 -5.94 5.92
N ALA A 14 -2.91 -5.86 4.81
CA ALA A 14 -4.07 -4.99 4.67
C ALA A 14 -5.14 -5.26 5.74
N ARG A 15 -5.35 -6.54 6.15
CA ARG A 15 -6.23 -6.93 7.26
C ARG A 15 -5.70 -6.55 8.64
N THR A 16 -4.39 -6.63 8.89
CA THR A 16 -3.78 -6.14 10.13
C THR A 16 -3.97 -4.64 10.25
N PHE A 17 -3.89 -3.90 9.14
CA PHE A 17 -4.26 -2.50 9.08
C PHE A 17 -5.78 -2.28 9.25
N ARG A 18 -6.64 -3.12 8.65
CA ARG A 18 -8.13 -3.12 8.78
C ARG A 18 -8.63 -3.28 10.21
N CYS A 19 -8.18 -4.33 10.91
CA CYS A 19 -8.62 -4.65 12.28
C CYS A 19 -8.22 -3.57 13.30
N ARG A 20 -7.32 -2.67 12.87
CA ARG A 20 -6.80 -1.59 13.67
C ARG A 20 -7.33 -0.23 13.20
N ARG A 21 -7.70 -0.03 11.91
CA ARG A 21 -8.40 1.17 11.37
C ARG A 21 -9.65 1.53 12.16
N SER A 22 -10.40 0.53 12.60
CA SER A 22 -11.53 0.69 13.51
C SER A 22 -11.15 1.13 14.94
N ARG A 23 -9.88 1.01 15.35
CA ARG A 23 -9.32 1.61 16.58
C ARG A 23 -8.61 2.96 16.35
N TRP A 24 -8.25 3.28 15.11
CA TRP A 24 -7.53 4.51 14.73
C TRP A 24 -8.45 5.71 14.48
N LEU A 25 -9.75 5.48 14.26
CA LEU A 25 -10.76 6.51 14.08
C LEU A 25 -11.50 6.78 15.40
N PRO A 26 -11.43 8.00 15.99
CA PRO A 26 -12.52 8.42 16.87
C PRO A 26 -13.80 8.50 16.03
N CYS A 27 -14.92 7.98 16.57
CA CYS A 27 -16.25 8.20 16.00
C CYS A 27 -16.52 9.70 15.94
N GLY A 28 -16.23 10.33 14.80
CA GLY A 28 -16.46 11.74 14.52
C GLY A 28 -16.82 11.88 13.04
N PRO A 29 -17.69 12.84 12.69
CA PRO A 29 -18.20 12.95 11.32
C PRO A 29 -17.04 13.24 10.37
N GLY A 30 -17.13 12.69 9.16
CA GLY A 30 -16.11 12.82 8.12
C GLY A 30 -15.72 14.27 7.81
N PRO A 31 -14.63 14.49 7.05
CA PRO A 31 -14.12 15.82 6.79
C PRO A 31 -15.22 16.72 6.20
N PRO A 32 -15.35 17.97 6.66
CA PRO A 32 -16.40 18.87 6.21
C PRO A 32 -16.22 19.20 4.73
N GLY A 33 -17.32 19.13 3.98
CA GLY A 33 -17.36 19.51 2.58
C GLY A 33 -16.86 20.94 2.39
N PHE A 34 -15.94 21.12 1.44
CA PHE A 34 -15.50 22.42 0.98
C PHE A 34 -16.70 23.15 0.33
N LEU A 35 -17.35 24.01 1.11
CA LEU A 35 -18.24 25.05 0.60
C LEU A 35 -17.39 26.09 -0.14
N CYS A 36 -17.35 26.00 -1.46
CA CYS A 36 -16.77 27.04 -2.31
C CYS A 36 -17.63 28.31 -2.22
N ALA A 37 -17.10 29.34 -1.55
CA ALA A 37 -17.61 30.69 -1.60
C ALA A 37 -17.36 31.30 -3.01
N ARG A 38 -18.42 31.81 -3.63
CA ARG A 38 -18.39 32.56 -4.90
C ARG A 38 -17.75 33.94 -4.71
N PRO A 39 -16.90 34.43 -5.63
CA PRO A 39 -16.69 35.87 -5.82
C PRO A 39 -17.69 36.45 -6.85
N PRO A 40 -17.95 37.78 -6.80
CA PRO A 40 -19.06 38.41 -7.49
C PRO A 40 -18.77 38.67 -8.98
N ALA A 41 -19.85 38.64 -9.78
CA ALA A 41 -19.84 38.96 -11.19
C ALA A 41 -19.66 40.47 -11.42
N THR A 42 -18.63 40.85 -12.16
CA THR A 42 -18.55 42.16 -12.83
C THR A 42 -18.76 41.99 -14.32
N VAL A 43 -19.92 42.47 -14.78
CA VAL A 43 -20.28 42.65 -16.18
C VAL A 43 -19.44 43.78 -16.76
N SER A 44 -18.73 43.54 -17.85
CA SER A 44 -18.28 44.62 -18.74
C SER A 44 -18.49 44.22 -20.20
N ARG A 45 -19.47 44.89 -20.82
CA ARG A 45 -19.76 44.84 -22.25
C ARG A 45 -18.63 45.50 -23.02
N ARG A 46 -18.02 44.80 -23.98
CA ARG A 46 -17.53 45.43 -25.21
C ARG A 46 -17.86 44.55 -26.42
N SER A 47 -18.55 45.19 -27.35
CA SER A 47 -18.93 44.73 -28.68
C SER A 47 -17.80 44.98 -29.67
N SER A 48 -17.47 43.99 -30.50
CA SER A 48 -16.80 44.21 -31.78
C SER A 48 -16.98 43.02 -32.73
N LEU A 49 -17.80 43.26 -33.76
CA LEU A 49 -17.66 42.96 -35.20
C LEU A 49 -17.05 41.61 -35.63
N GLY A 50 -17.82 40.90 -36.46
CA GLY A 50 -17.57 39.53 -36.89
C GLY A 50 -16.59 39.31 -38.03
N HIS A 51 -16.21 38.04 -38.17
CA HIS A 51 -15.69 37.38 -39.37
C HIS A 51 -16.05 35.88 -39.33
N PRO A 52 -16.08 35.18 -40.49
CA PRO A 52 -16.96 34.03 -40.70
C PRO A 52 -16.46 32.73 -40.06
N ALA A 53 -17.42 31.84 -39.81
CA ALA A 53 -17.26 30.52 -39.21
C ALA A 53 -16.21 29.67 -39.94
N ALA A 54 -15.11 29.38 -39.25
CA ALA A 54 -14.26 28.25 -39.57
C ALA A 54 -14.89 26.99 -38.95
N GLN A 55 -15.14 25.99 -39.79
CA GLN A 55 -15.59 24.67 -39.36
C GLN A 55 -14.57 24.07 -38.37
N PRO A 56 -15.00 23.47 -37.24
CA PRO A 56 -14.08 22.73 -36.40
C PRO A 56 -13.65 21.48 -37.17
N GLY A 57 -12.38 21.42 -37.56
CA GLY A 57 -11.75 20.21 -38.07
C GLY A 57 -11.84 19.07 -37.03
N PRO A 58 -11.69 17.81 -37.45
CA PRO A 58 -11.85 16.67 -36.57
C PRO A 58 -10.89 16.81 -35.40
N MET A 59 -11.44 16.91 -34.18
CA MET A 59 -10.67 16.82 -32.94
C MET A 59 -9.76 15.60 -33.05
N ALA A 60 -8.46 15.80 -32.83
CA ALA A 60 -7.49 14.72 -32.78
C ALA A 60 -7.94 13.69 -31.73
N GLN A 61 -8.60 12.62 -32.19
CA GLN A 61 -8.99 11.52 -31.33
C GLN A 61 -7.70 10.76 -31.03
N THR A 62 -7.28 10.80 -29.77
CA THR A 62 -6.24 9.90 -29.29
C THR A 62 -6.74 8.45 -29.43
N PRO A 63 -5.87 7.47 -29.66
CA PRO A 63 -6.27 6.07 -29.88
C PRO A 63 -7.14 5.48 -28.76
N ASP A 64 -7.12 6.07 -27.56
CA ASP A 64 -7.90 5.66 -26.39
C ASP A 64 -9.31 6.29 -26.34
N GLY A 65 -9.66 7.13 -27.32
CA GLY A 65 -10.97 7.76 -27.47
C GLY A 65 -11.25 8.92 -26.52
N ILE A 66 -10.35 9.27 -25.60
CA ILE A 66 -10.51 10.40 -24.66
C ILE A 66 -10.04 11.69 -25.35
N SER A 67 -10.86 12.75 -25.31
CA SER A 67 -10.48 14.04 -25.91
C SER A 67 -9.35 14.71 -25.12
N CYS A 68 -8.50 15.48 -25.80
CA CYS A 68 -7.42 16.23 -25.16
C CYS A 68 -7.94 17.23 -24.12
N GLU A 69 -9.10 17.84 -24.37
CA GLU A 69 -9.77 18.75 -23.44
C GLU A 69 -10.15 18.04 -22.13
N LEU A 70 -10.82 16.89 -22.22
CA LEU A 70 -11.21 16.11 -21.05
C LEU A 70 -9.99 15.61 -20.27
N ARG A 71 -8.92 15.20 -20.97
CA ARG A 71 -7.64 14.84 -20.33
C ARG A 71 -7.03 16.02 -19.56
N GLY A 72 -7.06 17.22 -20.14
CA GLY A 72 -6.57 18.44 -19.49
C GLY A 72 -7.37 18.77 -18.22
N GLU A 73 -8.70 18.69 -18.29
CA GLU A 73 -9.58 18.90 -17.13
C GLU A 73 -9.34 17.86 -16.03
N ILE A 74 -9.20 16.58 -16.37
CA ILE A 74 -8.90 15.52 -15.40
C ILE A 74 -7.53 15.77 -14.75
N THR A 75 -6.51 16.13 -15.53
CA THR A 75 -5.17 16.42 -15.02
C THR A 75 -5.19 17.59 -14.05
N ARG A 76 -5.92 18.65 -14.39
CA ARG A 76 -6.09 19.82 -13.52
C ARG A 76 -6.89 19.48 -12.25
N PHE A 77 -7.90 18.62 -12.37
CA PHE A 77 -8.73 18.19 -11.25
C PHE A 77 -7.97 17.32 -10.25
N LEU A 78 -7.09 16.43 -10.74
CA LEU A 78 -6.30 15.53 -9.90
C LEU A 78 -5.04 16.18 -9.32
N TRP A 79 -4.60 17.33 -9.85
CA TRP A 79 -3.42 18.06 -9.38
C TRP A 79 -3.43 18.26 -7.84
N PRO A 80 -2.33 17.96 -7.13
CA PRO A 80 -0.97 17.67 -7.63
C PRO A 80 -0.70 16.21 -8.02
N LYS A 81 -1.72 15.35 -8.04
CA LYS A 81 -1.55 13.93 -8.37
C LYS A 81 -1.51 13.71 -9.88
N GLU A 82 -0.64 12.79 -10.32
CA GLU A 82 -0.48 12.44 -11.74
C GLU A 82 -1.13 11.10 -12.05
N ALA A 83 -2.01 11.09 -13.05
CA ALA A 83 -2.60 9.86 -13.57
C ALA A 83 -1.64 9.21 -14.59
N GLU A 84 -1.25 7.97 -14.32
CA GLU A 84 -0.37 7.18 -15.19
C GLU A 84 -1.14 6.59 -16.39
N LEU A 85 -2.43 6.25 -16.19
CA LEU A 85 -3.29 5.71 -17.23
C LEU A 85 -4.72 6.24 -17.08
N LEU A 86 -5.36 6.59 -18.20
CA LEU A 86 -6.77 6.95 -18.27
C LEU A 86 -7.50 5.95 -19.16
N LEU A 87 -8.54 5.30 -18.64
CA LEU A 87 -9.35 4.34 -19.39
C LEU A 87 -10.81 4.78 -19.42
N LYS A 88 -11.43 4.74 -20.60
CA LYS A 88 -12.90 4.85 -20.69
C LYS A 88 -13.55 3.63 -20.08
N THR A 89 -14.62 3.84 -19.33
CA THR A 89 -15.37 2.76 -18.71
C THR A 89 -16.83 3.15 -18.49
N TRP A 90 -17.68 2.15 -18.30
CA TRP A 90 -19.10 2.30 -18.03
C TRP A 90 -19.48 1.38 -16.87
N LEU A 91 -20.45 1.82 -16.08
CA LEU A 91 -21.11 0.95 -15.11
C LEU A 91 -22.16 0.11 -15.86
N PRO A 92 -22.26 -1.20 -15.61
CA PRO A 92 -23.32 -2.02 -16.17
C PRO A 92 -24.69 -1.46 -15.71
N GLU A 93 -25.58 -1.24 -16.67
CA GLU A 93 -26.84 -0.49 -16.62
C GLU A 93 -27.44 -0.16 -15.22
N ARG A 94 -27.56 1.13 -14.93
CA ARG A 94 -28.65 1.71 -14.14
C ARG A 94 -29.35 2.75 -15.02
N ASP A 95 -30.48 2.37 -15.62
CA ASP A 95 -31.43 3.24 -16.32
C ASP A 95 -30.86 4.30 -17.30
N GLY A 96 -30.74 3.91 -18.58
CA GLY A 96 -31.12 4.76 -19.71
C GLY A 96 -30.22 5.95 -20.11
N ALA A 97 -29.07 6.17 -19.49
CA ALA A 97 -28.10 7.14 -19.99
C ALA A 97 -26.72 6.51 -20.13
N GLU A 98 -26.14 6.55 -21.35
CA GLU A 98 -24.73 6.29 -21.61
C GLU A 98 -23.87 7.32 -20.86
N GLN A 99 -23.69 7.12 -19.55
CA GLN A 99 -22.84 7.97 -18.74
C GLN A 99 -21.41 7.45 -18.89
N GLY A 100 -20.65 8.11 -19.77
CA GLY A 100 -19.23 7.84 -19.93
C GLY A 100 -18.49 8.15 -18.64
N HIS A 101 -17.80 7.16 -18.08
CA HIS A 101 -16.87 7.36 -16.97
C HIS A 101 -15.43 7.26 -17.49
N VAL A 102 -14.51 7.90 -16.77
CA VAL A 102 -13.08 7.70 -16.97
C VAL A 102 -12.49 7.14 -15.68
N LEU A 103 -11.87 5.98 -15.78
CA LEU A 103 -11.05 5.42 -14.73
C LEU A 103 -9.64 5.99 -14.84
N ALA A 104 -9.29 6.89 -13.93
CA ALA A 104 -7.95 7.43 -13.80
C ALA A 104 -7.14 6.57 -12.82
N LEU A 105 -6.12 5.88 -13.34
CA LEU A 105 -5.20 5.06 -12.58
C LEU A 105 -3.95 5.90 -12.28
N LEU A 106 -3.73 6.14 -10.99
CA LEU A 106 -2.49 6.71 -10.47
C LEU A 106 -1.57 5.56 -10.04
N ARG A 107 -0.45 5.88 -9.43
CA ARG A 107 0.53 4.89 -8.96
C ARG A 107 -0.04 3.85 -7.98
N TRP A 108 -0.87 4.29 -7.02
CA TRP A 108 -1.37 3.45 -5.90
C TRP A 108 -2.89 3.42 -5.75
N ARG A 109 -3.61 4.16 -6.60
CA ARG A 109 -5.04 4.46 -6.42
C ARG A 109 -5.74 4.67 -7.75
N ALA A 110 -7.00 4.26 -7.81
CA ALA A 110 -7.91 4.58 -8.90
C ALA A 110 -8.93 5.65 -8.50
N TYR A 111 -9.32 6.46 -9.47
CA TYR A 111 -10.47 7.37 -9.40
C TYR A 111 -11.41 7.05 -10.56
N LEU A 112 -12.66 6.72 -10.23
CA LEU A 112 -13.75 6.64 -11.20
C LEU A 112 -14.38 8.02 -11.31
N LEU A 113 -14.14 8.68 -12.44
CA LEU A 113 -14.58 10.05 -12.71
C LEU A 113 -15.80 10.05 -13.63
N HIS A 114 -16.83 10.77 -13.21
CA HIS A 114 -17.95 11.11 -14.08
C HIS A 114 -17.52 12.23 -15.02
N THR A 115 -17.67 12.03 -16.33
CA THR A 115 -17.17 12.97 -17.35
C THR A 115 -18.05 14.21 -17.56
N CYS A 116 -19.15 14.35 -16.81
CA CYS A 116 -20.00 15.53 -16.86
C CYS A 116 -19.28 16.69 -16.17
N LEU A 117 -19.37 17.89 -16.75
CA LEU A 117 -18.73 19.07 -16.19
C LEU A 117 -19.68 19.79 -15.21
N PRO A 118 -19.22 20.18 -14.01
CA PRO A 118 -17.87 19.99 -13.47
C PRO A 118 -17.60 18.52 -13.10
N LEU A 119 -16.36 18.07 -13.34
CA LEU A 119 -15.92 16.70 -13.06
C LEU A 119 -16.24 16.28 -11.62
N ARG A 120 -16.69 15.04 -11.45
CA ARG A 120 -17.00 14.46 -10.14
C ARG A 120 -16.31 13.11 -9.95
N VAL A 121 -15.94 12.82 -8.72
CA VAL A 121 -15.43 11.51 -8.31
C VAL A 121 -16.61 10.70 -7.80
N ASP A 122 -16.99 9.66 -8.52
CA ASP A 122 -18.06 8.74 -8.09
C ASP A 122 -17.50 7.68 -7.14
N CYS A 123 -16.27 7.23 -7.38
CA CYS A 123 -15.58 6.26 -6.55
C CYS A 123 -14.06 6.48 -6.55
N THR A 124 -13.41 6.18 -5.43
CA THR A 124 -11.94 6.08 -5.34
C THR A 124 -11.56 4.93 -4.43
N PHE A 125 -10.54 4.16 -4.82
CA PHE A 125 -10.04 3.03 -4.04
C PHE A 125 -8.53 2.88 -4.23
N SER A 126 -7.85 2.50 -3.15
CA SER A 126 -6.43 2.15 -3.19
C SER A 126 -6.26 0.73 -3.71
N TYR A 127 -5.17 0.45 -4.42
CA TYR A 127 -4.90 -0.90 -4.91
C TYR A 127 -4.68 -1.90 -3.77
N LEU A 128 -4.23 -1.42 -2.61
CA LEU A 128 -4.08 -2.26 -1.42
C LEU A 128 -5.44 -2.69 -0.83
N GLU A 129 -6.53 -2.05 -1.23
CA GLU A 129 -7.90 -2.35 -0.82
C GLU A 129 -8.55 -3.48 -1.64
N VAL A 130 -8.03 -3.73 -2.85
CA VAL A 130 -8.63 -4.63 -3.85
C VAL A 130 -8.44 -6.07 -3.43
N GLN A 131 -9.40 -6.70 -2.75
CA GLN A 131 -9.30 -8.08 -2.25
C GLN A 131 -9.16 -9.10 -3.37
N ALA A 132 -9.89 -8.90 -4.46
CA ALA A 132 -9.83 -9.72 -5.65
C ALA A 132 -10.29 -8.96 -6.88
N MET A 133 -9.86 -9.42 -8.04
CA MET A 133 -10.28 -8.98 -9.36
C MET A 133 -10.80 -10.17 -10.15
N ALA A 134 -11.91 -9.99 -10.86
CA ALA A 134 -12.43 -10.97 -11.81
C ALA A 134 -12.42 -10.31 -13.19
N LEU A 135 -11.69 -10.89 -14.15
CA LEU A 135 -11.60 -10.38 -15.52
C LEU A 135 -12.45 -11.25 -16.45
N GLN A 136 -13.29 -10.62 -17.25
CA GLN A 136 -14.12 -11.27 -18.26
C GLN A 136 -13.80 -10.67 -19.63
N GLU A 137 -13.48 -11.51 -20.62
CA GLU A 137 -13.08 -11.06 -21.97
C GLU A 137 -14.28 -10.72 -22.86
N THR A 138 -15.46 -11.30 -22.61
CA THR A 138 -16.66 -11.14 -23.45
C THR A 138 -17.95 -11.05 -22.61
N PRO A 139 -18.63 -9.89 -22.55
CA PRO A 139 -18.08 -8.57 -22.87
C PRO A 139 -16.86 -8.22 -22.00
N PRO A 140 -15.95 -7.33 -22.45
CA PRO A 140 -14.79 -6.90 -21.67
C PRO A 140 -15.22 -6.20 -20.37
N GLN A 141 -15.07 -6.89 -19.25
CA GLN A 141 -15.54 -6.43 -17.94
C GLN A 141 -14.54 -6.81 -16.84
N VAL A 142 -14.41 -5.92 -15.85
CA VAL A 142 -13.67 -6.18 -14.62
C VAL A 142 -14.61 -6.05 -13.43
N THR A 143 -14.47 -6.97 -12.49
CA THR A 143 -15.12 -6.92 -11.18
C THR A 143 -14.04 -6.73 -10.12
N PHE A 144 -14.16 -5.68 -9.32
CA PHE A 144 -13.34 -5.44 -8.13
C PHE A 144 -14.11 -5.83 -6.88
N GLU A 145 -13.57 -6.74 -6.10
CA GLU A 145 -13.99 -6.95 -4.71
C GLU A 145 -13.15 -6.03 -3.83
N LEU A 146 -13.76 -4.97 -3.29
CA LEU A 146 -13.06 -3.98 -2.46
C LEU A 146 -13.31 -4.27 -0.96
N GLU A 147 -12.55 -3.62 -0.10
CA GLU A 147 -12.81 -3.65 1.35
C GLU A 147 -14.00 -2.77 1.74
N SER A 148 -14.08 -1.56 1.18
CA SER A 148 -15.11 -0.58 1.52
C SER A 148 -16.40 -0.78 0.75
N LEU A 149 -16.36 -1.52 -0.36
CA LEU A 149 -17.49 -1.78 -1.24
C LEU A 149 -17.55 -3.28 -1.60
N PRO A 150 -18.74 -3.91 -1.56
CA PRO A 150 -18.87 -5.35 -1.78
C PRO A 150 -18.45 -5.77 -3.19
N GLU A 151 -18.81 -5.00 -4.22
CA GLU A 151 -18.46 -5.28 -5.61
C GLU A 151 -18.55 -4.01 -6.45
N LEU A 152 -17.52 -3.73 -7.25
CA LEU A 152 -17.51 -2.68 -8.27
C LEU A 152 -17.26 -3.32 -9.63
N VAL A 153 -18.28 -3.29 -10.49
CA VAL A 153 -18.22 -3.85 -11.84
C VAL A 153 -18.07 -2.73 -12.85
N LEU A 154 -17.10 -2.87 -13.76
CA LEU A 154 -16.77 -1.88 -14.78
C LEU A 154 -16.63 -2.56 -16.13
N GLU A 155 -17.34 -2.06 -17.12
CA GLU A 155 -17.20 -2.45 -18.53
C GLU A 155 -16.19 -1.56 -19.23
N LEU A 156 -15.46 -2.15 -20.17
CA LEU A 156 -14.34 -1.52 -20.87
C LEU A 156 -14.53 -1.60 -22.38
N PRO A 157 -13.94 -0.67 -23.16
CA PRO A 157 -14.11 -0.63 -24.60
C PRO A 157 -13.50 -1.84 -25.34
N GLY A 158 -12.64 -2.62 -24.69
CA GLY A 158 -11.99 -3.78 -25.30
C GLY A 158 -11.11 -4.57 -24.33
N VAL A 159 -10.75 -5.79 -24.74
CA VAL A 159 -9.87 -6.69 -23.96
C VAL A 159 -8.49 -6.07 -23.73
N ALA A 160 -7.98 -5.25 -24.65
CA ALA A 160 -6.72 -4.55 -24.48
C ALA A 160 -6.74 -3.58 -23.28
N ALA A 161 -7.82 -2.80 -23.12
CA ALA A 161 -7.99 -1.90 -21.98
C ALA A 161 -8.14 -2.68 -20.66
N LEU A 162 -8.85 -3.81 -20.68
CA LEU A 162 -8.98 -4.74 -19.56
C LEU A 162 -7.62 -5.28 -19.10
N GLU A 163 -6.78 -5.69 -20.03
CA GLU A 163 -5.43 -6.13 -19.72
C GLU A 163 -4.54 -5.01 -19.20
N GLN A 164 -4.61 -3.81 -19.78
CA GLN A 164 -3.82 -2.67 -19.30
C GLN A 164 -4.19 -2.32 -17.86
N LEU A 165 -5.49 -2.28 -17.54
CA LEU A 165 -5.97 -2.08 -16.17
C LEU A 165 -5.45 -3.15 -15.22
N ALA A 166 -5.64 -4.43 -15.58
CA ALA A 166 -5.20 -5.54 -14.75
C ALA A 166 -3.68 -5.54 -14.56
N GLN A 167 -2.92 -5.24 -15.61
CA GLN A 167 -1.47 -5.15 -15.57
C GLN A 167 -1.00 -4.01 -14.67
N HIS A 168 -1.65 -2.86 -14.74
CA HIS A 168 -1.34 -1.69 -13.92
C HIS A 168 -1.49 -1.99 -12.44
N VAL A 169 -2.66 -2.50 -12.04
CA VAL A 169 -2.97 -2.86 -10.65
C VAL A 169 -2.05 -3.99 -10.15
N ALA A 170 -1.85 -5.02 -10.96
CA ALA A 170 -0.96 -6.14 -10.62
C ALA A 170 0.50 -5.70 -10.47
N ALA A 171 0.99 -4.81 -11.33
CA ALA A 171 2.35 -4.28 -11.24
C ALA A 171 2.53 -3.42 -9.98
N ALA A 172 1.57 -2.57 -9.64
CA ALA A 172 1.60 -1.81 -8.40
C ALA A 172 1.63 -2.73 -7.16
N ILE A 173 0.74 -3.73 -7.10
CA ILE A 173 0.74 -4.69 -5.97
C ILE A 173 2.07 -5.46 -5.90
N LYS A 174 2.65 -5.87 -7.03
CA LYS A 174 3.97 -6.54 -7.03
C LYS A 174 5.12 -5.66 -6.56
N LYS A 175 5.08 -4.33 -6.77
CA LYS A 175 6.09 -3.42 -6.22
C LYS A 175 6.13 -3.45 -4.69
N VAL A 176 4.96 -3.56 -4.05
CA VAL A 176 4.82 -3.60 -2.59
C VAL A 176 5.05 -5.02 -2.04
N PHE A 177 4.65 -6.05 -2.82
CA PHE A 177 4.77 -7.46 -2.43
C PHE A 177 5.44 -8.28 -3.53
N PRO A 178 6.78 -8.20 -3.67
CA PRO A 178 7.51 -8.81 -4.79
C PRO A 178 7.28 -10.32 -4.93
N ARG A 179 7.15 -11.02 -3.79
CA ARG A 179 6.96 -12.49 -3.73
C ARG A 179 5.50 -12.94 -3.80
N SER A 180 4.56 -12.03 -4.01
CA SER A 180 3.13 -12.38 -4.05
C SER A 180 2.74 -13.03 -5.39
N SER A 181 1.91 -14.07 -5.32
CA SER A 181 1.34 -14.72 -6.50
C SER A 181 0.09 -13.98 -6.98
N LEU A 182 0.03 -13.63 -8.27
CA LEU A 182 -1.14 -12.98 -8.87
C LEU A 182 -2.39 -13.88 -8.90
N GLY A 183 -2.22 -15.21 -8.83
CA GLY A 183 -3.32 -16.18 -8.81
C GLY A 183 -4.32 -16.07 -7.65
N LYS A 184 -4.00 -15.32 -6.59
CA LYS A 184 -4.97 -15.00 -5.52
C LYS A 184 -5.65 -13.65 -5.70
N LEU A 185 -5.01 -12.74 -6.43
CA LEU A 185 -5.61 -11.47 -6.82
C LEU A 185 -6.70 -11.72 -7.86
N PHE A 186 -6.41 -12.54 -8.88
CA PHE A 186 -7.37 -12.84 -9.94
C PHE A 186 -8.21 -14.08 -9.63
N ARG A 187 -9.53 -13.89 -9.51
CA ARG A 187 -10.51 -14.97 -9.32
C ARG A 187 -11.18 -15.34 -10.64
N ARG A 188 -11.92 -16.46 -10.63
CA ARG A 188 -12.83 -16.82 -11.74
C ARG A 188 -13.83 -15.67 -11.95
N PRO A 189 -14.17 -15.30 -13.20
CA PRO A 189 -13.97 -16.04 -14.46
C PRO A 189 -12.64 -15.78 -15.20
N THR A 190 -11.64 -15.15 -14.58
CA THR A 190 -10.36 -14.83 -15.25
C THR A 190 -9.75 -16.03 -15.97
N SER A 191 -9.53 -15.90 -17.28
CA SER A 191 -9.00 -16.98 -18.11
C SER A 191 -7.52 -17.28 -17.77
N PRO A 192 -7.10 -18.56 -17.73
CA PRO A 192 -5.70 -18.91 -17.45
C PRO A 192 -4.71 -18.33 -18.47
N SER A 193 -5.14 -18.15 -19.72
CA SER A 193 -4.36 -17.51 -20.78
C SER A 193 -4.09 -16.04 -20.49
N MET A 194 -5.11 -15.28 -20.04
CA MET A 194 -4.94 -13.89 -19.62
C MET A 194 -4.04 -13.77 -18.40
N LEU A 195 -4.23 -14.63 -17.39
CA LEU A 195 -3.39 -14.66 -16.19
C LEU A 195 -1.92 -14.93 -16.53
N ALA A 196 -1.63 -15.90 -17.40
CA ALA A 196 -0.27 -16.20 -17.86
C ALA A 196 0.37 -15.03 -18.62
N ARG A 197 -0.43 -14.24 -19.35
CA ARG A 197 0.05 -13.03 -20.06
C ARG A 197 0.39 -11.91 -19.08
N LEU A 198 -0.43 -11.71 -18.06
CA LEU A 198 -0.17 -10.74 -16.99
C LEU A 198 1.07 -11.11 -16.17
N GLU A 199 1.24 -12.39 -15.85
CA GLU A 199 2.43 -12.89 -15.14
C GLU A 199 3.70 -12.69 -15.98
N ARG A 200 3.66 -12.97 -17.29
CA ARG A 200 4.82 -12.77 -18.18
C ARG A 200 5.22 -11.30 -18.32
N ARG A 201 4.25 -10.39 -18.28
CA ARG A 201 4.48 -8.94 -18.39
C ARG A 201 4.79 -8.26 -17.06
N SER A 202 4.62 -8.98 -15.95
CA SER A 202 4.92 -8.43 -14.63
C SER A 202 6.41 -8.20 -14.44
N PRO A 203 6.83 -7.10 -13.78
CA PRO A 203 8.24 -6.82 -13.54
C PRO A 203 8.88 -7.99 -12.78
N SER A 204 10.06 -8.42 -13.22
CA SER A 204 10.85 -9.46 -12.53
C SER A 204 11.39 -8.92 -11.21
N GLU A 205 11.69 -9.83 -10.26
CA GLU A 205 12.31 -9.48 -8.97
C GLU A 205 13.61 -8.67 -9.16
N ASP A 206 14.32 -8.85 -10.28
CA ASP A 206 15.54 -8.11 -10.63
C ASP A 206 15.30 -6.59 -10.77
N THR A 207 14.08 -6.18 -11.14
CA THR A 207 13.72 -4.76 -11.25
C THR A 207 13.61 -4.12 -9.85
N ALA A 208 13.19 -4.89 -8.84
CA ALA A 208 13.12 -4.44 -7.45
C ALA A 208 14.50 -4.31 -6.79
N ALA A 209 15.51 -5.03 -7.31
CA ALA A 209 16.90 -4.90 -6.87
C ALA A 209 17.54 -3.55 -7.28
N SER A 210 16.98 -2.87 -8.29
CA SER A 210 17.44 -1.56 -8.73
C SER A 210 16.86 -0.39 -7.92
N SER A 211 15.77 -0.61 -7.17
CA SER A 211 15.16 0.45 -6.35
C SER A 211 15.99 0.70 -5.08
N PRO A 212 16.12 1.97 -4.65
CA PRO A 212 16.76 2.30 -3.38
C PRO A 212 16.20 1.48 -2.22
N CYS A 213 17.10 0.96 -1.40
CA CYS A 213 16.77 0.12 -0.25
C CYS A 213 15.76 -1.01 -0.56
N GLY A 214 15.82 -1.61 -1.75
CA GLY A 214 14.97 -2.75 -2.14
C GLY A 214 13.49 -2.41 -2.21
N GLY A 215 13.14 -1.19 -2.63
CA GLY A 215 11.75 -0.81 -2.84
C GLY A 215 11.02 -0.31 -1.59
N PHE A 216 11.76 0.11 -0.55
CA PHE A 216 11.18 0.52 0.73
C PHE A 216 10.20 1.68 0.56
N LEU A 217 10.59 2.71 -0.18
CA LEU A 217 9.79 3.93 -0.34
C LEU A 217 8.53 3.68 -1.15
N GLU A 218 8.58 2.78 -2.13
CA GLU A 218 7.40 2.36 -2.90
C GLU A 218 6.36 1.69 -1.99
N THR A 219 6.82 0.83 -1.09
CA THR A 219 5.96 0.18 -0.10
C THR A 219 5.39 1.20 0.89
N TYR A 220 6.25 2.10 1.39
CA TYR A 220 5.85 3.16 2.32
C TYR A 220 4.83 4.13 1.70
N GLU A 221 5.05 4.57 0.45
CA GLU A 221 4.14 5.46 -0.29
C GLU A 221 2.77 4.80 -0.51
N ALA A 222 2.75 3.53 -0.91
CA ALA A 222 1.51 2.77 -1.07
C ALA A 222 0.73 2.65 0.24
N LEU A 223 1.43 2.41 1.36
CA LEU A 223 0.82 2.36 2.69
C LEU A 223 0.31 3.74 3.15
N CYS A 224 1.03 4.82 2.84
CA CYS A 224 0.57 6.19 3.11
C CYS A 224 -0.72 6.49 2.33
N ASP A 225 -0.77 6.20 1.03
CA ASP A 225 -1.97 6.39 0.21
C ASP A 225 -3.16 5.57 0.74
N TYR A 226 -2.95 4.29 1.07
CA TYR A 226 -4.00 3.41 1.57
C TYR A 226 -4.60 3.92 2.89
N ASN A 227 -3.75 4.38 3.80
CA ASN A 227 -4.18 4.85 5.12
C ASN A 227 -4.60 6.33 5.13
N GLY A 228 -4.37 7.08 4.04
CA GLY A 228 -4.66 8.51 3.95
C GLY A 228 -3.70 9.39 4.77
N PHE A 229 -2.46 8.92 5.00
CA PHE A 229 -1.43 9.71 5.65
C PHE A 229 -0.60 10.48 4.62
N PRO A 230 -0.09 11.68 4.98
CA PRO A 230 0.82 12.42 4.11
C PRO A 230 2.13 11.64 3.97
N PHE A 231 2.64 11.60 2.74
CA PHE A 231 3.97 11.08 2.49
C PHE A 231 5.03 12.01 3.09
N ARG A 232 5.97 11.46 3.87
CA ARG A 232 7.00 12.23 4.57
C ARG A 232 8.27 12.33 3.73
N GLU A 233 8.58 13.54 3.29
CA GLU A 233 9.79 13.82 2.52
C GLU A 233 11.06 13.55 3.33
N GLU A 234 11.04 13.68 4.67
CA GLU A 234 12.21 13.37 5.50
C GLU A 234 12.59 11.88 5.42
N ILE A 235 11.60 10.98 5.48
CA ILE A 235 11.82 9.53 5.33
C ILE A 235 12.35 9.23 3.92
N GLN A 236 11.79 9.88 2.89
CA GLN A 236 12.28 9.73 1.52
C GLN A 236 13.75 10.12 1.41
N TRP A 237 14.10 11.31 1.90
CA TRP A 237 15.45 11.84 1.79
C TRP A 237 16.47 10.97 2.51
N ASP A 238 16.18 10.52 3.73
CA ASP A 238 17.05 9.62 4.49
C ASP A 238 17.23 8.28 3.77
N VAL A 239 16.14 7.65 3.30
CA VAL A 239 16.21 6.32 2.68
C VAL A 239 16.98 6.35 1.36
N ASP A 240 16.70 7.32 0.48
CA ASP A 240 17.35 7.44 -0.83
C ASP A 240 18.80 7.93 -0.73
N THR A 241 19.08 8.84 0.21
CA THR A 241 20.35 9.57 0.24
C THR A 241 21.31 9.01 1.28
N ILE A 242 20.84 8.69 2.49
CA ILE A 242 21.68 8.22 3.58
C ILE A 242 21.77 6.70 3.53
N TYR A 243 20.64 6.01 3.71
CA TYR A 243 20.60 4.56 3.87
C TYR A 243 21.07 3.84 2.61
N HIS A 244 20.55 4.21 1.44
CA HIS A 244 20.89 3.53 0.20
C HIS A 244 22.35 3.74 -0.18
N ARG A 245 22.85 4.99 -0.15
CA ARG A 245 24.24 5.30 -0.53
C ARG A 245 25.27 4.68 0.40
N GLN A 246 24.95 4.58 1.70
CA GLN A 246 25.83 3.95 2.68
C GLN A 246 25.71 2.42 2.69
N GLY A 247 24.79 1.85 1.89
CA GLY A 247 24.52 0.41 1.93
C GLY A 247 24.00 -0.05 3.30
N CYS A 248 23.38 0.84 4.08
CA CYS A 248 22.94 0.53 5.43
C CYS A 248 21.85 -0.55 5.40
N ARG A 249 21.99 -1.55 6.28
CA ARG A 249 21.06 -2.68 6.44
C ARG A 249 20.29 -2.62 7.76
N ASN A 250 20.62 -1.67 8.63
CA ASN A 250 19.96 -1.43 9.91
C ASN A 250 19.06 -0.21 9.82
N PHE A 251 17.75 -0.41 9.78
CA PHE A 251 16.77 0.67 9.86
C PHE A 251 16.59 1.11 11.32
N SER A 252 17.00 2.33 11.65
CA SER A 252 16.84 2.88 13.01
C SER A 252 15.58 3.71 13.13
N LEU A 253 14.71 3.37 14.09
CA LEU A 253 13.54 4.21 14.41
C LEU A 253 13.94 5.52 15.09
N CYS A 254 15.14 5.60 15.65
CA CYS A 254 15.60 6.79 16.37
C CYS A 254 15.92 7.95 15.42
N ASP A 255 16.32 7.67 14.18
CA ASP A 255 16.54 8.67 13.13
C ASP A 255 15.26 9.47 12.85
N PHE A 256 14.11 8.83 13.02
CA PHE A 256 12.79 9.38 12.78
C PHE A 256 12.02 9.72 14.07
N SER A 257 12.71 9.81 15.21
CA SER A 257 12.08 10.03 16.54
C SER A 257 11.27 11.33 16.67
N HIS A 258 11.52 12.29 15.79
CA HIS A 258 10.78 13.55 15.70
C HIS A 258 9.42 13.41 15.00
N LEU A 259 9.19 12.31 14.27
CA LEU A 259 7.95 12.05 13.55
C LEU A 259 6.87 11.47 14.47
N GLY A 260 5.62 11.53 14.01
CA GLY A 260 4.49 10.95 14.73
C GLY A 260 4.59 9.42 14.80
N SER A 261 4.03 8.82 15.85
CA SER A 261 4.00 7.36 16.02
C SER A 261 3.38 6.60 14.84
N ARG A 262 2.48 7.25 14.11
CA ARG A 262 1.81 6.70 12.92
C ARG A 262 2.75 6.64 11.72
N ASP A 263 3.58 7.67 11.52
CA ASP A 263 4.60 7.71 10.47
C ASP A 263 5.64 6.61 10.71
N LEU A 264 6.06 6.43 11.97
CA LEU A 264 6.94 5.33 12.39
C LEU A 264 6.29 3.96 12.18
N ALA A 265 5.01 3.81 12.53
CA ALA A 265 4.29 2.55 12.35
C ALA A 265 4.20 2.14 10.86
N LEU A 266 3.94 3.10 9.96
CA LEU A 266 3.95 2.85 8.51
C LEU A 266 5.35 2.50 8.00
N SER A 267 6.39 3.15 8.52
CA SER A 267 7.79 2.85 8.18
C SER A 267 8.16 1.42 8.57
N VAL A 268 7.80 1.01 9.79
CA VAL A 268 7.97 -0.37 10.27
C VAL A 268 7.19 -1.34 9.40
N ALA A 269 5.95 -1.03 9.06
CA ALA A 269 5.15 -1.93 8.22
C ALA A 269 5.73 -2.13 6.82
N ALA A 270 6.36 -1.09 6.24
CA ALA A 270 7.04 -1.20 4.96
C ALA A 270 8.21 -2.20 4.99
N LEU A 271 8.77 -2.50 6.16
CA LEU A 271 9.82 -3.52 6.33
C LEU A 271 9.30 -4.97 6.29
N SER A 272 7.99 -5.19 6.38
CA SER A 272 7.40 -6.54 6.48
C SER A 272 7.73 -7.44 5.28
N TYR A 273 7.88 -6.85 4.09
CA TYR A 273 8.21 -7.55 2.84
C TYR A 273 9.46 -7.02 2.17
N ASN A 274 10.17 -6.11 2.84
CA ASN A 274 11.39 -5.54 2.31
C ASN A 274 12.52 -6.59 2.31
N LEU A 275 13.31 -6.60 1.23
CA LEU A 275 14.40 -7.54 1.03
C LEU A 275 15.78 -6.87 1.11
N TRP A 276 15.85 -5.65 1.65
CA TRP A 276 17.09 -4.91 1.82
C TRP A 276 17.50 -4.86 3.28
N PHE A 277 16.64 -4.36 4.15
CA PHE A 277 16.93 -4.23 5.58
C PHE A 277 16.99 -5.60 6.25
N GLN A 278 18.00 -5.77 7.09
CA GLN A 278 18.26 -6.98 7.86
C GLN A 278 18.16 -6.72 9.36
N CYS A 279 18.24 -5.47 9.80
CA CYS A 279 18.10 -5.08 11.19
C CYS A 279 17.05 -3.98 11.33
N LEU A 280 16.19 -4.11 12.35
CA LEU A 280 15.37 -3.02 12.88
C LEU A 280 15.89 -2.68 14.28
N SER A 281 16.25 -1.42 14.50
CA SER A 281 16.72 -0.94 15.80
C SER A 281 15.90 0.21 16.36
N CYS A 282 15.72 0.20 17.67
CA CYS A 282 15.13 1.26 18.46
C CYS A 282 15.78 1.24 19.84
N VAL A 283 16.43 2.33 20.22
CA VAL A 283 17.21 2.46 21.45
C VAL A 283 16.82 3.75 22.15
N ASP A 284 16.55 3.67 23.46
CA ASP A 284 16.22 4.83 24.32
C ASP A 284 15.01 5.65 23.84
N MET A 285 14.07 5.00 23.17
CA MET A 285 12.82 5.61 22.70
C MET A 285 11.62 4.77 23.09
N LYS A 286 10.68 5.36 23.83
CA LYS A 286 9.45 4.68 24.23
C LYS A 286 8.57 4.38 23.02
N LEU A 287 8.38 3.09 22.74
CA LEU A 287 7.52 2.66 21.64
C LEU A 287 6.05 2.87 22.00
N SER A 288 5.30 3.46 21.07
CA SER A 288 3.85 3.50 21.17
C SER A 288 3.26 2.11 20.93
N LEU A 289 2.01 1.91 21.33
CA LEU A 289 1.27 0.69 21.00
C LEU A 289 1.25 0.49 19.47
N GLU A 290 0.97 1.57 18.74
CA GLU A 290 0.88 1.60 17.28
C GLU A 290 2.13 1.01 16.59
N VAL A 291 3.32 1.45 17.00
CA VAL A 291 4.60 0.99 16.44
C VAL A 291 4.89 -0.44 16.90
N SER A 292 4.69 -0.73 18.18
CA SER A 292 4.90 -2.08 18.74
C SER A 292 4.09 -3.13 17.99
N GLU A 293 2.86 -2.80 17.62
CA GLU A 293 1.98 -3.66 16.86
C GLU A 293 2.46 -3.93 15.43
N GLN A 294 3.04 -2.92 14.78
CA GLN A 294 3.63 -3.10 13.47
C GLN A 294 4.93 -3.89 13.52
N ILE A 295 5.71 -3.78 14.60
CA ILE A 295 6.87 -4.63 14.81
C ILE A 295 6.42 -6.10 14.90
N LEU A 296 5.41 -6.41 15.71
CA LEU A 296 4.87 -7.77 15.82
C LEU A 296 4.35 -8.29 14.48
N HIS A 297 3.66 -7.44 13.71
CA HIS A 297 3.21 -7.78 12.37
C HIS A 297 4.40 -8.09 11.45
N MET A 298 5.40 -7.21 11.39
CA MET A 298 6.62 -7.41 10.61
C MET A 298 7.28 -8.75 10.96
N MET A 299 7.40 -9.08 12.24
CA MET A 299 8.00 -10.34 12.69
C MET A 299 7.21 -11.59 12.27
N SER A 300 5.92 -11.45 11.99
CA SER A 300 5.08 -12.54 11.46
C SER A 300 5.19 -12.73 9.94
N GLN A 301 5.77 -11.76 9.22
CA GLN A 301 5.78 -11.69 7.76
C GLN A 301 7.18 -11.74 7.15
N SER A 302 8.14 -11.05 7.78
CA SER A 302 9.47 -10.86 7.22
C SER A 302 10.28 -12.15 7.26
N SER A 303 10.77 -12.52 6.08
CA SER A 303 11.71 -13.64 5.89
C SER A 303 13.14 -13.15 5.65
N HIS A 304 13.40 -11.85 5.82
CA HIS A 304 14.69 -11.22 5.55
C HIS A 304 15.27 -10.51 6.76
N LEU A 305 14.45 -10.13 7.75
CA LEU A 305 14.94 -9.51 8.98
C LEU A 305 15.72 -10.53 9.82
N GLU A 306 17.00 -10.27 10.04
CA GLU A 306 17.92 -11.11 10.80
C GLU A 306 18.10 -10.62 12.25
N GLU A 307 17.92 -9.32 12.50
CA GLU A 307 18.20 -8.70 13.79
C GLU A 307 17.06 -7.76 14.23
N LEU A 308 16.66 -7.87 15.50
CA LEU A 308 15.69 -6.99 16.14
C LEU A 308 16.27 -6.45 17.45
N VAL A 309 16.55 -5.16 17.49
CA VAL A 309 17.13 -4.47 18.66
C VAL A 309 16.11 -3.49 19.22
N LEU A 310 15.51 -3.81 20.36
CA LEU A 310 14.54 -2.96 21.04
C LEU A 310 15.03 -2.72 22.47
N GLU A 311 15.87 -1.71 22.66
CA GLU A 311 16.53 -1.44 23.94
C GLU A 311 15.93 -0.23 24.65
N ASN A 312 15.58 -0.40 25.93
CA ASN A 312 14.98 0.65 26.75
C ASN A 312 13.74 1.30 26.09
N CYS A 313 12.91 0.48 25.44
CA CYS A 313 11.76 0.91 24.65
C CYS A 313 10.45 1.02 25.44
N GLY A 314 10.49 0.77 26.76
CA GLY A 314 9.31 0.73 27.61
C GLY A 314 8.38 -0.47 27.35
N LEU A 315 8.93 -1.56 26.78
CA LEU A 315 8.20 -2.79 26.51
C LEU A 315 7.91 -3.55 27.81
N ARG A 316 6.83 -4.34 27.79
CA ARG A 316 6.43 -5.22 28.91
C ARG A 316 6.32 -6.66 28.45
N GLY A 317 6.18 -7.59 29.39
CA GLY A 317 6.07 -9.02 29.12
C GLY A 317 4.96 -9.43 28.13
N ASP A 318 3.85 -8.69 28.06
CA ASP A 318 2.79 -8.92 27.06
C ASP A 318 3.31 -8.85 25.62
N PHE A 319 4.17 -7.88 25.32
CA PHE A 319 4.78 -7.73 24.01
C PHE A 319 5.62 -8.94 23.66
N VAL A 320 6.45 -9.42 24.60
CA VAL A 320 7.34 -10.57 24.39
C VAL A 320 6.55 -11.84 24.15
N ARG A 321 5.45 -12.05 24.90
CA ARG A 321 4.54 -13.18 24.68
C ARG A 321 3.96 -13.17 23.26
N ARG A 322 3.59 -12.00 22.76
CA ARG A 322 3.02 -11.84 21.42
C ARG A 322 4.08 -11.94 20.32
N LEU A 323 5.31 -11.49 20.60
CA LEU A 323 6.46 -11.71 19.73
C LEU A 323 6.74 -13.20 19.56
N ALA A 324 6.74 -13.95 20.67
CA ALA A 324 6.90 -15.41 20.63
C ALA A 324 5.80 -16.08 19.79
N GLN A 325 4.54 -15.62 19.90
CA GLN A 325 3.44 -16.10 19.08
C GLN A 325 3.62 -15.78 17.59
N ALA A 326 4.02 -14.56 17.26
CA ALA A 326 4.28 -14.13 15.88
C ALA A 326 5.38 -15.00 15.24
N LEU A 327 6.48 -15.24 15.96
CA LEU A 327 7.58 -16.08 15.49
C LEU A 327 7.17 -17.56 15.38
N ALA A 328 6.36 -18.06 16.32
CA ALA A 328 5.83 -19.43 16.28
C ALA A 328 4.99 -19.67 15.02
N GLY A 329 4.16 -18.70 14.63
CA GLY A 329 3.35 -18.73 13.41
C GLY A 329 4.15 -18.59 12.10
N HIS A 330 5.38 -18.08 12.15
CA HIS A 330 6.18 -17.78 10.96
C HIS A 330 7.38 -18.73 10.79
N SER A 331 7.21 -19.83 10.04
CA SER A 331 8.23 -20.87 9.85
C SER A 331 9.48 -20.42 9.09
N SER A 332 9.38 -19.38 8.28
CA SER A 332 10.47 -18.86 7.44
C SER A 332 11.19 -17.63 8.02
N SER A 333 11.07 -17.39 9.33
CA SER A 333 11.77 -16.28 9.98
C SER A 333 13.28 -16.41 9.82
N ALA A 334 13.94 -15.31 9.44
CA ALA A 334 15.40 -15.22 9.36
C ALA A 334 16.04 -14.69 10.65
N LEU A 335 15.25 -14.42 11.70
CA LEU A 335 15.72 -13.79 12.93
C LEU A 335 16.79 -14.65 13.61
N ARG A 336 17.99 -14.08 13.73
CA ARG A 336 19.17 -14.63 14.39
C ARG A 336 19.52 -13.87 15.65
N GLU A 337 19.12 -12.61 15.76
CA GLU A 337 19.56 -11.74 16.86
C GLU A 337 18.40 -10.97 17.45
N LEU A 338 18.27 -11.03 18.77
CA LEU A 338 17.23 -10.34 19.51
C LEU A 338 17.82 -9.65 20.74
N SER A 339 17.71 -8.33 20.78
CA SER A 339 17.99 -7.55 21.99
C SER A 339 16.71 -6.94 22.55
N LEU A 340 16.44 -7.19 23.83
CA LEU A 340 15.36 -6.59 24.59
C LEU A 340 15.89 -5.88 25.85
N THR A 341 17.18 -5.51 25.83
CA THR A 341 17.90 -4.89 26.96
C THR A 341 17.14 -3.69 27.55
N GLY A 342 17.12 -3.56 28.87
CA GLY A 342 16.53 -2.41 29.57
C GLY A 342 15.00 -2.33 29.57
N ASN A 343 14.28 -3.33 29.05
CA ASN A 343 12.82 -3.38 29.13
C ASN A 343 12.35 -4.18 30.35
N LEU A 344 11.31 -3.74 31.05
CA LEU A 344 10.76 -4.46 32.20
C LEU A 344 9.87 -5.62 31.74
N LEU A 345 10.49 -6.78 31.56
CA LEU A 345 9.83 -8.00 31.10
C LEU A 345 9.33 -8.81 32.30
N ASP A 346 8.27 -9.59 32.11
CA ASP A 346 7.81 -10.54 33.11
C ASP A 346 8.22 -11.98 32.75
N ASP A 347 8.29 -12.84 33.77
CA ASP A 347 8.71 -14.24 33.59
C ASP A 347 7.77 -14.99 32.61
N ARG A 348 6.48 -14.59 32.57
CA ARG A 348 5.48 -15.21 31.68
C ARG A 348 5.80 -14.97 30.20
N GLY A 349 6.16 -13.75 29.83
CA GLY A 349 6.59 -13.40 28.48
C GLY A 349 7.85 -14.16 28.07
N MET A 350 8.81 -14.27 28.99
CA MET A 350 10.05 -15.00 28.74
C MET A 350 9.87 -16.51 28.63
N ILE A 351 9.00 -17.12 29.44
CA ILE A 351 8.64 -18.54 29.30
C ILE A 351 8.05 -18.81 27.92
N ALA A 352 7.19 -17.92 27.41
CA ALA A 352 6.62 -18.07 26.07
C ALA A 352 7.71 -18.00 24.98
N LEU A 353 8.66 -17.08 25.11
CA LEU A 353 9.79 -16.97 24.19
C LEU A 353 10.73 -18.19 24.28
N SER A 354 11.07 -18.66 25.48
CA SER A 354 11.90 -19.85 25.71
C SER A 354 11.31 -21.07 25.02
N ARG A 355 10.01 -21.33 25.24
CA ARG A 355 9.30 -22.43 24.57
C ARG A 355 9.39 -22.32 23.07
N HIS A 356 9.26 -21.12 22.49
CA HIS A 356 9.42 -20.96 21.05
C HIS A 356 10.85 -21.30 20.58
N LEU A 357 11.87 -20.83 21.29
CA LEU A 357 13.27 -21.09 20.96
C LEU A 357 13.64 -22.58 21.10
N GLU A 358 13.07 -23.29 22.08
CA GLU A 358 13.22 -24.74 22.23
C GLU A 358 12.73 -25.52 21.00
N HIS A 359 11.65 -25.04 20.35
CA HIS A 359 11.10 -25.66 19.14
C HIS A 359 11.90 -25.32 17.87
N ARG A 360 12.86 -24.37 17.94
CA ARG A 360 13.72 -23.96 16.82
C ARG A 360 15.18 -23.83 17.24
N PRO A 361 15.82 -24.95 17.61
CA PRO A 361 17.22 -24.92 18.03
C PRO A 361 18.11 -24.37 16.90
N GLY A 362 18.96 -23.41 17.24
CA GLY A 362 19.91 -22.78 16.30
C GLY A 362 19.33 -21.67 15.42
N ALA A 363 18.04 -21.34 15.54
CA ALA A 363 17.46 -20.18 14.84
C ALA A 363 18.05 -18.87 15.37
N LEU A 364 18.02 -18.68 16.70
CA LEU A 364 18.60 -17.52 17.35
C LEU A 364 20.06 -17.78 17.77
N ARG A 365 20.95 -16.88 17.39
CA ARG A 365 22.40 -16.89 17.67
C ARG A 365 22.79 -15.94 18.79
N ARG A 366 22.14 -14.77 18.89
CA ARG A 366 22.37 -13.79 19.95
C ARG A 366 21.07 -13.40 20.63
N LEU A 367 21.07 -13.42 21.96
CA LEU A 367 19.95 -13.01 22.80
C LEU A 367 20.47 -12.10 23.92
N CYS A 368 20.06 -10.83 23.92
CA CYS A 368 20.45 -9.86 24.93
C CYS A 368 19.23 -9.49 25.78
N LEU A 369 19.31 -9.79 27.08
CA LEU A 369 18.25 -9.57 28.06
C LEU A 369 18.76 -8.80 29.29
N ALA A 370 19.80 -7.99 29.12
CA ALA A 370 20.38 -7.24 30.23
C ALA A 370 19.34 -6.27 30.82
N GLN A 371 19.33 -6.13 32.14
CA GLN A 371 18.45 -5.19 32.86
C GLN A 371 16.95 -5.37 32.54
N THR A 372 16.50 -6.62 32.33
CA THR A 372 15.10 -6.90 31.97
C THR A 372 14.15 -7.10 33.14
N GLY A 373 14.63 -6.98 34.38
CA GLY A 373 13.84 -7.24 35.58
C GLY A 373 13.56 -8.72 35.86
N LEU A 374 14.19 -9.64 35.10
CA LEU A 374 13.99 -11.08 35.27
C LEU A 374 14.51 -11.56 36.61
N THR A 375 13.73 -12.44 37.22
CA THR A 375 14.12 -13.12 38.45
C THR A 375 14.80 -14.45 38.14
N PRO A 376 15.60 -15.02 39.06
CA PRO A 376 16.33 -16.27 38.80
C PRO A 376 15.48 -17.53 38.61
N ARG A 377 14.15 -17.45 38.64
CA ARG A 377 13.24 -18.60 38.78
C ARG A 377 12.64 -19.08 37.46
#